data_AF-A0A9D2KYK9-F1
#
_entry.id   AF-A0A9D2KYK9-F1
#
_cell.length_a   1.000
_cell.length_b   1.000
_cell.length_c   1.000
_cell.angle_alpha   90.00
_cell.angle_beta   90.00
_cell.angle_gamma   90.00
#
_symmetry.space_group_name_H-M   'P 1'
#
loop_
_entity.id
_entity.type
_entity.pdbx_description
1 polymer ?
#
loop_
_entity_poly.entity_id
_entity_poly.type
_entity_poly.pdbx_seq_one_letter_code
_entity_poly.pdbx_strand_id
1 'polypeptide(L)'
;MRPLIHHAKQLKGTLTIPGDKSISHRSIMLGAIAEGKTRITGFLRAEDCLSTIQVMRQLGATIHDDGEKIVVEGKGMNGLTAPSELLDVGNSGTTIRLLAGLLAGQPFKSVLAGDQYLNKRPMQRVITPLSQMGAKLHG
;
A
#
# COMPACT_ATOMS: atom_id res chain seq x y z
N MET A 1 25.31 4.62 -0.72
CA MET A 1 26.24 4.99 -1.82
C MET A 1 26.06 6.48 -2.10
N ARG A 2 27.12 7.30 -2.10
CA ARG A 2 27.02 8.70 -2.55
C ARG A 2 27.36 8.74 -4.03
N PRO A 3 26.46 9.19 -4.92
CA PRO A 3 26.80 9.35 -6.32
C PRO A 3 27.79 10.50 -6.49
N LEU A 4 28.76 10.33 -7.39
CA LEU A 4 29.62 11.42 -7.84
C LEU A 4 28.89 12.14 -8.98
N ILE A 5 28.58 13.42 -8.79
CA ILE A 5 27.78 14.22 -9.73
C ILE A 5 28.70 15.24 -10.40
N HIS A 6 28.71 15.27 -11.73
CA HIS A 6 29.44 16.26 -12.52
C HIS A 6 28.51 17.36 -13.04
N HIS A 7 29.07 18.55 -13.29
CA HIS A 7 28.35 19.66 -13.89
C HIS A 7 27.93 19.34 -15.34
N ALA A 8 26.63 19.40 -15.63
CA ALA A 8 26.09 19.29 -16.97
C ALA A 8 25.84 20.68 -17.58
N LYS A 9 26.29 20.91 -18.82
CA LYS A 9 26.09 22.19 -19.52
C LYS A 9 24.62 22.43 -19.91
N GLN A 10 23.89 21.38 -20.27
CA GLN A 10 22.46 21.44 -20.63
C GLN A 10 21.83 20.04 -20.52
N LEU A 11 20.54 19.97 -20.18
CA LEU A 11 19.70 18.78 -20.35
C LEU A 11 18.70 19.02 -21.50
N LYS A 12 18.61 18.11 -22.47
CA LYS A 12 17.69 18.20 -23.62
C LYS A 12 17.21 16.82 -24.02
N GLY A 13 15.88 16.65 -24.13
CA GLY A 13 15.24 15.40 -24.53
C GLY A 13 13.84 15.26 -23.96
N THR A 14 13.21 14.12 -24.23
CA THR A 14 11.91 13.73 -23.66
C THR A 14 12.11 12.46 -22.85
N LEU A 15 11.48 12.38 -21.69
CA LEU A 15 11.50 11.18 -20.84
C LEU A 15 10.11 10.87 -20.32
N THR A 16 9.85 9.59 -20.08
CA THR A 16 8.69 9.13 -19.34
C THR A 16 9.10 8.92 -17.90
N ILE A 17 8.40 9.58 -16.97
CA ILE A 17 8.64 9.38 -15.55
C ILE A 17 7.99 8.08 -15.05
N PRO A 18 8.47 7.51 -13.95
CA PRO A 18 7.78 6.42 -13.27
C PRO A 18 6.36 6.80 -12.85
N GLY A 19 5.54 5.78 -12.56
CA GLY A 19 4.19 5.96 -12.05
C GLY A 19 4.13 6.77 -10.74
N ASP A 20 2.96 7.31 -10.43
CA ASP A 20 2.74 8.02 -9.18
C ASP A 20 2.63 7.06 -8.00
N LYS A 21 3.39 7.32 -6.94
CA LYS A 21 3.44 6.46 -5.74
C LYS A 21 2.09 6.42 -5.01
N SER A 22 1.46 7.57 -4.83
CA SER A 22 0.21 7.69 -4.08
C SER A 22 -0.97 7.03 -4.78
N ILE A 23 -1.02 7.12 -6.11
CA ILE A 23 -2.01 6.46 -6.97
C ILE A 23 -1.76 4.96 -6.97
N SER A 24 -0.50 4.52 -7.07
CA SER A 24 -0.13 3.10 -7.06
C SER A 24 -0.61 2.38 -5.79
N HIS A 25 -0.43 2.98 -4.60
CA HIS A 25 -0.99 2.41 -3.37
C HIS A 25 -2.51 2.25 -3.44
N ARG A 26 -3.21 3.32 -3.88
CA ARG A 26 -4.68 3.38 -3.87
C ARG A 26 -5.31 2.47 -4.92
N SER A 27 -4.70 2.35 -6.09
CA SER A 27 -5.23 1.51 -7.17
C SER A 27 -5.28 0.04 -6.74
N ILE A 28 -4.27 -0.45 -6.00
CA ILE A 28 -4.25 -1.80 -5.44
C ILE A 28 -5.31 -1.96 -4.34
N MET A 29 -5.33 -1.06 -3.35
CA MET A 29 -6.25 -1.17 -2.21
C MET A 29 -7.72 -1.10 -2.64
N LEU A 30 -8.06 -0.12 -3.48
CA LEU A 30 -9.43 0.06 -3.98
C LEU A 30 -9.81 -1.06 -4.96
N GLY A 31 -8.89 -1.48 -5.83
CA GLY A 31 -9.15 -2.59 -6.76
C GLY A 31 -9.44 -3.90 -6.04
N ALA A 32 -8.82 -4.16 -4.89
CA ALA A 32 -9.02 -5.39 -4.12
C ALA A 32 -10.41 -5.47 -3.46
N ILE A 33 -10.98 -4.34 -3.07
CA ILE A 33 -12.30 -4.26 -2.42
C ILE A 33 -13.42 -3.86 -3.38
N ALA A 34 -13.11 -3.54 -4.64
CA ALA A 34 -14.10 -3.32 -5.68
C ALA A 34 -14.83 -4.62 -6.07
N GLU A 35 -15.88 -4.51 -6.88
CA GLU A 35 -16.50 -5.63 -7.57
C GLU A 35 -15.94 -5.75 -8.99
N GLY A 36 -15.55 -6.96 -9.40
CA GLY A 36 -15.03 -7.23 -10.74
C GLY A 36 -13.51 -7.05 -10.88
N LYS A 37 -13.02 -6.82 -12.11
CA LYS A 37 -11.58 -6.78 -12.41
C LYS A 37 -11.09 -5.35 -12.59
N THR A 38 -10.04 -4.98 -11.84
CA THR A 38 -9.32 -3.71 -12.02
C THR A 38 -8.02 -3.97 -12.77
N ARG A 39 -7.80 -3.27 -13.88
CA ARG A 39 -6.57 -3.33 -14.68
C ARG A 39 -5.76 -2.07 -14.46
N ILE A 40 -4.49 -2.21 -14.08
CA ILE A 40 -3.60 -1.12 -13.72
C ILE A 40 -2.38 -1.18 -14.63
N THR A 41 -2.07 -0.06 -15.28
CA THR A 41 -0.84 0.16 -16.05
C THR A 41 -0.09 1.36 -15.49
N GLY A 42 1.22 1.44 -15.73
CA GLY A 42 2.05 2.52 -15.20
C GLY A 42 2.18 2.49 -13.67
N PHE A 43 2.07 1.30 -13.06
CA PHE A 43 2.24 1.13 -11.62
C PHE A 43 3.70 1.43 -11.19
N LEU A 44 3.88 2.19 -10.13
CA LEU A 44 5.20 2.46 -9.58
C LEU A 44 5.75 1.23 -8.86
N ARG A 45 6.80 0.62 -9.39
CA ARG A 45 7.47 -0.56 -8.80
C ARG A 45 8.49 -0.18 -7.71
N ALA A 46 8.14 0.74 -6.82
CA ALA A 46 8.94 1.06 -5.65
C ALA A 46 8.64 0.08 -4.50
N GLU A 47 9.60 -0.15 -3.61
CA GLU A 47 9.47 -1.06 -2.46
C GLU A 47 8.18 -0.79 -1.66
N ASP A 48 7.88 0.48 -1.36
CA ASP A 48 6.65 0.89 -0.68
C ASP A 48 5.39 0.31 -1.35
N CYS A 49 5.29 0.42 -2.68
CA CYS A 49 4.12 -0.01 -3.44
C CYS A 49 4.05 -1.55 -3.58
N LEU A 50 5.20 -2.20 -3.68
CA LEU A 50 5.29 -3.67 -3.68
C LEU A 50 4.86 -4.25 -2.31
N SER A 51 5.23 -3.60 -1.19
CA SER A 51 4.72 -3.96 0.13
C SER A 51 3.20 -3.87 0.21
N THR A 52 2.56 -2.89 -0.45
CA THR A 52 1.09 -2.84 -0.53
C THR A 52 0.51 -4.04 -1.25
N ILE A 53 1.08 -4.45 -2.39
CA ILE A 53 0.63 -5.65 -3.11
C ILE A 53 0.74 -6.88 -2.19
N GLN A 54 1.87 -7.03 -1.51
CA GLN A 54 2.10 -8.19 -0.66
C GLN A 54 1.11 -8.26 0.51
N VAL A 55 0.89 -7.14 1.21
CA VAL A 55 -0.07 -7.08 2.31
C VAL A 55 -1.50 -7.33 1.81
N MET A 56 -1.88 -6.78 0.66
CA MET A 56 -3.22 -7.04 0.10
C MET A 56 -3.38 -8.51 -0.30
N ARG A 57 -2.34 -9.19 -0.79
CA ARG A 57 -2.35 -10.65 -1.02
C ARG A 57 -2.53 -11.43 0.28
N GLN A 58 -1.84 -11.05 1.35
CA GLN A 58 -2.01 -11.67 2.68
C GLN A 58 -3.43 -11.47 3.24
N LEU A 59 -4.07 -10.36 2.91
CA LEU A 59 -5.48 -10.09 3.19
C LEU A 59 -6.45 -10.80 2.24
N GLY A 60 -5.94 -11.73 1.42
CA GLY A 60 -6.73 -12.57 0.53
C GLY A 60 -7.05 -11.95 -0.83
N ALA A 61 -6.52 -10.77 -1.20
CA ALA A 61 -6.74 -10.22 -2.53
C ALA A 61 -6.05 -11.06 -3.62
N THR A 62 -6.76 -11.31 -4.72
CA THR A 62 -6.18 -11.98 -5.89
C THR A 62 -5.57 -10.93 -6.82
N ILE A 63 -4.24 -10.88 -6.87
CA ILE A 63 -3.48 -9.87 -7.64
C ILE A 63 -2.50 -10.57 -8.58
N HIS A 64 -2.76 -10.46 -9.87
CA HIS A 64 -1.89 -10.94 -10.95
C HIS A 64 -0.99 -9.78 -11.40
N ASP A 65 0.32 -9.97 -11.41
CA ASP A 65 1.32 -8.96 -11.81
C ASP A 65 2.33 -9.61 -12.76
N ASP A 66 2.38 -9.15 -14.00
CA ASP A 66 3.30 -9.63 -15.04
C ASP A 66 4.54 -8.73 -15.22
N GLY A 67 4.68 -7.69 -14.40
CA GLY A 67 5.74 -6.68 -14.49
C GLY A 67 5.32 -5.40 -15.21
N GLU A 68 4.44 -5.49 -16.21
CA GLU A 68 3.96 -4.35 -17.00
C GLU A 68 2.55 -3.93 -16.57
N LYS A 69 1.69 -4.92 -16.30
CA LYS A 69 0.27 -4.78 -16.00
C LYS A 69 -0.05 -5.53 -14.73
N ILE A 70 -0.93 -4.94 -13.94
CA ILE A 70 -1.49 -5.58 -12.76
C ILE A 70 -2.99 -5.75 -12.97
N VAL A 71 -3.49 -6.95 -12.70
CA VAL A 71 -4.92 -7.26 -12.66
C VAL A 71 -5.30 -7.67 -11.24
N VAL A 72 -6.17 -6.86 -10.63
CA VAL A 72 -6.74 -7.16 -9.32
C VAL A 72 -8.15 -7.69 -9.52
N GLU A 73 -8.43 -8.87 -8.99
CA GLU A 73 -9.80 -9.41 -8.92
C GLU A 73 -10.41 -8.96 -7.60
N GLY A 74 -11.30 -7.97 -7.69
CA GLY A 74 -11.98 -7.38 -6.58
C GLY A 74 -12.96 -8.36 -5.94
N LYS A 75 -12.91 -8.44 -4.61
CA LYS A 75 -13.73 -9.37 -3.81
C LYS A 75 -14.89 -8.69 -3.10
N GLY A 76 -15.16 -7.42 -3.41
CA GLY A 76 -16.13 -6.60 -2.70
C GLY A 76 -15.66 -6.19 -1.30
N MET A 77 -16.47 -5.37 -0.64
CA MET A 77 -16.08 -4.67 0.61
C MET A 77 -15.83 -5.61 1.80
N ASN A 78 -16.45 -6.79 1.77
CA ASN A 78 -16.36 -7.82 2.81
C ASN A 78 -15.53 -9.04 2.35
N GLY A 79 -14.81 -8.94 1.23
CA GLY A 79 -14.10 -10.05 0.61
C GLY A 79 -12.67 -10.27 1.12
N LEU A 80 -12.19 -9.43 2.03
CA LEU A 80 -10.87 -9.59 2.66
C LEU A 80 -10.93 -10.66 3.76
N THR A 81 -9.82 -11.32 4.00
CA THR A 81 -9.69 -12.37 5.01
C THR A 81 -8.66 -12.00 6.07
N ALA A 82 -8.86 -12.52 7.28
CA ALA A 82 -7.91 -12.37 8.36
C ALA A 82 -6.53 -12.91 7.94
N PRO A 83 -5.45 -12.13 8.09
CA PRO A 83 -4.11 -12.61 7.79
C PRO A 83 -3.67 -13.61 8.87
N SER A 84 -2.90 -14.62 8.47
CA SER A 84 -2.31 -15.60 9.41
C SER A 84 -1.05 -15.08 10.09
N GLU A 85 -0.46 -14.00 9.59
CA GLU A 85 0.83 -13.45 10.01
C GLU A 85 0.76 -11.92 10.15
N LEU A 86 1.85 -11.35 10.65
CA LEU A 86 2.09 -9.92 10.69
C LEU A 86 2.04 -9.31 9.28
N LEU A 87 1.31 -8.22 9.11
CA LEU A 87 1.32 -7.44 7.87
C LEU A 87 2.51 -6.47 7.89
N ASP A 88 3.63 -6.89 7.29
CA ASP A 88 4.80 -6.04 7.12
C ASP A 88 4.60 -5.05 5.96
N VAL A 89 4.53 -3.76 6.32
CA VAL A 89 4.34 -2.65 5.37
C VAL A 89 5.65 -1.96 4.98
N GLY A 90 6.80 -2.49 5.41
CA GLY A 90 8.13 -1.93 5.13
C GLY A 90 8.31 -0.51 5.69
N ASN A 91 8.82 0.41 4.87
CA ASN A 91 8.93 1.84 5.23
C ASN A 91 7.67 2.66 4.85
N SER A 92 6.63 2.02 4.33
CA SER A 92 5.52 2.72 3.71
C SER A 92 4.52 3.27 4.73
N GLY A 93 4.75 4.53 5.13
CA GLY A 93 3.82 5.29 5.97
C GLY A 93 2.45 5.55 5.33
N THR A 94 2.35 5.46 4.01
CA THR A 94 1.07 5.50 3.29
C THR A 94 0.32 4.20 3.48
N THR A 95 1.00 3.06 3.29
CA THR A 95 0.40 1.73 3.41
C THR A 95 -0.19 1.52 4.80
N ILE A 96 0.61 1.70 5.85
CA ILE A 96 0.15 1.44 7.23
C ILE A 96 -1.06 2.30 7.63
N ARG A 97 -1.09 3.57 7.23
CA ARG A 97 -2.17 4.50 7.61
C ARG A 97 -3.46 4.24 6.84
N LEU A 98 -3.36 3.97 5.54
CA LEU A 98 -4.54 3.65 4.73
C LEU A 98 -5.11 2.29 5.12
N LEU A 99 -4.26 1.29 5.35
CA LEU A 99 -4.70 -0.02 5.81
C LEU A 99 -5.30 0.02 7.22
N ALA A 100 -4.79 0.84 8.13
CA ALA A 100 -5.43 1.02 9.43
C ALA A 100 -6.89 1.47 9.28
N GLY A 101 -7.18 2.38 8.35
CA GLY A 101 -8.55 2.78 8.04
C GLY A 101 -9.38 1.67 7.40
N LEU A 102 -8.82 0.97 6.41
CA LEU A 102 -9.50 -0.12 5.72
C LEU A 102 -9.85 -1.29 6.67
N LEU A 103 -8.89 -1.69 7.51
CA LEU A 103 -8.99 -2.84 8.41
C LEU A 103 -9.81 -2.52 9.66
N ALA A 104 -9.96 -1.25 10.05
CA ALA A 104 -10.79 -0.85 11.17
C ALA A 104 -12.27 -1.27 11.03
N GLY A 105 -12.76 -1.40 9.79
CA GLY A 105 -14.11 -1.85 9.49
C GLY A 105 -14.25 -3.36 9.23
N GLN A 106 -13.16 -4.13 9.28
CA GLN A 106 -13.19 -5.56 8.97
C GLN A 106 -13.55 -6.41 10.20
N PRO A 107 -14.24 -7.56 10.04
CA PRO A 107 -14.72 -8.39 11.15
C PRO A 107 -13.61 -9.27 11.76
N PHE A 108 -12.34 -8.91 11.61
CA PHE A 108 -11.19 -9.68 12.05
C PHE A 108 -10.07 -8.81 12.59
N LYS A 109 -9.13 -9.43 13.32
CA LYS A 109 -7.95 -8.76 13.85
C LYS A 109 -6.82 -8.76 12.83
N SER A 110 -5.99 -7.74 12.87
CA SER A 110 -4.77 -7.64 12.07
C SER A 110 -3.69 -6.93 12.88
N VAL A 111 -2.43 -7.30 12.66
CA VAL A 111 -1.28 -6.61 13.24
C VAL A 111 -0.49 -6.03 12.08
N LEU A 112 -0.19 -4.73 12.16
CA LEU A 112 0.61 -4.03 11.16
C LEU A 112 1.91 -3.57 11.81
N ALA A 113 3.03 -3.78 11.13
CA ALA A 113 4.32 -3.21 11.51
C ALA A 113 5.12 -2.87 10.26
N GLY A 114 6.21 -2.15 10.44
CA GLY A 114 7.19 -1.95 9.38
C GLY A 114 8.61 -1.98 9.92
N ASP A 115 9.50 -1.31 9.20
CA ASP A 115 10.90 -1.24 9.59
C ASP A 115 11.14 -0.38 10.86
N GLN A 116 12.39 -0.38 11.33
CA GLN A 116 12.83 0.36 12.53
C GLN A 116 12.57 1.88 12.45
N TYR A 117 12.41 2.45 11.26
CA TYR A 117 12.12 3.86 11.06
C TYR A 117 10.62 4.12 11.05
N LEU A 118 9.85 3.27 10.36
CA LEU A 118 8.41 3.39 10.29
C LEU A 118 7.76 3.19 11.66
N ASN A 119 8.25 2.22 12.44
CA ASN A 119 7.72 1.92 13.77
C ASN A 119 7.87 3.08 14.77
N LYS A 120 8.69 4.09 14.46
CA LYS A 120 8.86 5.31 15.27
C LYS A 120 7.97 6.47 14.77
N ARG A 121 7.27 6.33 13.65
CA ARG A 121 6.45 7.40 13.08
C ARG A 121 5.13 7.55 13.85
N PRO A 122 4.64 8.77 14.07
CA PRO A 122 3.41 8.98 14.83
C PRO A 122 2.19 8.43 14.08
N MET A 123 1.44 7.56 14.76
CA MET A 123 0.18 6.96 14.29
C MET A 123 -1.06 7.56 14.95
N GLN A 124 -0.90 8.39 15.99
CA GLN A 124 -2.02 8.99 16.73
C GLN A 124 -3.02 9.73 15.83
N ARG A 125 -2.52 10.37 14.76
CA ARG A 125 -3.36 11.10 13.79
C ARG A 125 -4.39 10.23 13.05
N VAL A 126 -4.18 8.91 12.98
CA VAL A 126 -5.18 7.97 12.43
C VAL A 126 -5.83 7.15 13.53
N ILE A 127 -5.11 6.80 14.60
CA ILE A 127 -5.66 6.05 15.74
C ILE A 127 -6.80 6.83 16.41
N THR A 128 -6.58 8.11 16.76
CA THR A 128 -7.61 8.92 17.44
C THR A 128 -8.94 8.95 16.69
N PRO A 129 -9.02 9.37 15.41
CA PRO A 129 -10.29 9.43 14.71
C PRO A 129 -10.90 8.04 14.48
N LEU A 130 -10.10 7.01 14.20
CA LEU A 130 -10.63 5.66 14.02
C LEU A 130 -11.22 5.10 15.33
N SER A 131 -10.59 5.36 16.47
CA SER A 131 -11.14 4.99 17.78
C SER A 131 -12.43 5.73 18.11
N GLN A 132 -12.58 7.00 17.70
CA GLN A 132 -13.85 7.73 17.82
C GLN A 132 -14.96 7.11 16.95
N MET A 133 -14.59 6.44 15.85
CA MET A 133 -15.52 5.68 14.99
C MET A 133 -15.82 4.27 15.54
N GLY A 134 -15.29 3.90 16.71
CA GLY A 134 -15.52 2.61 17.37
C GLY A 134 -14.46 1.54 17.10
N ALA A 135 -13.41 1.86 16.35
CA ALA A 135 -12.33 0.91 16.10
C ALA A 135 -11.46 0.69 17.35
N LYS A 136 -11.09 -0.57 17.61
CA LYS A 136 -10.20 -0.94 18.72
C LYS A 136 -8.77 -1.10 18.20
N LEU A 137 -7.96 -0.06 18.35
CA LEU A 137 -6.55 -0.06 17.95
C LEU A 137 -5.64 0.02 19.19
N HIS A 138 -4.52 -0.69 19.14
CA HIS A 138 -3.47 -0.66 20.15
C HIS A 138 -2.13 -0.51 19.45
N GLY A 139 -1.32 0.48 19.83
CA GLY A 139 -0.01 0.75 19.22
C GLY A 139 0.56 2.09 19.64
#